data_AF-A0A7V1Y628-F1
#
_entry.id   AF-A0A7V1Y628-F1
#
_cell.length_a   1.000
_cell.length_b   1.000
_cell.length_c   1.000
_cell.angle_alpha   90.00
_cell.angle_beta   90.00
_cell.angle_gamma   90.00
#
_symmetry.space_group_name_H-M   'P 1'
#
loop_
_entity.id
_entity.type
_entity.pdbx_description
1 polymer ?
#
loop_
_entity_poly.entity_id
_entity_poly.type
_entity_poly.pdbx_seq_one_letter_code
_entity_poly.pdbx_strand_id
1 'polypeptide(L)' 'MILNDEDLHAAQAAIQQLWSFLERARQTHAPVDYERLSAPYLLQIQERQLEILQYLSTKPAPLRT' A
#
# COMPACT_ATOMS: atom_id res chain seq x y z
N MET A 1 8.37 8.74 -1.25
CA MET A 1 8.03 10.12 -0.81
C MET A 1 6.98 10.69 -1.76
N ILE A 2 5.80 10.98 -1.22
CA ILE A 2 4.63 11.49 -1.96
C ILE A 2 4.66 13.02 -1.92
N LEU A 3 4.62 13.68 -3.08
CA LEU A 3 4.77 15.14 -3.19
C LEU A 3 3.47 15.84 -3.59
N ASN A 4 2.58 15.14 -4.27
CA ASN A 4 1.33 15.68 -4.78
C ASN A 4 0.21 14.62 -4.75
N ASP A 5 -0.98 15.01 -5.17
CA ASP A 5 -2.15 14.12 -5.12
C ASP A 5 -2.03 12.99 -6.17
N GLU A 6 -1.33 13.20 -7.28
CA GLU A 6 -1.08 12.13 -8.26
C GLU A 6 -0.21 11.03 -7.65
N ASP A 7 0.87 11.39 -6.95
CA ASP A 7 1.71 10.47 -6.19
C ASP A 7 0.92 9.73 -5.11
N LEU A 8 -0.04 10.41 -4.46
CA LEU A 8 -0.93 9.81 -3.47
C LEU A 8 -1.82 8.74 -4.11
N HIS A 9 -2.47 9.06 -5.23
CA HIS A 9 -3.32 8.11 -5.95
C HIS A 9 -2.50 6.93 -6.46
N ALA A 10 -1.29 7.17 -6.98
CA ALA A 10 -0.37 6.13 -7.41
C ALA A 10 0.06 5.22 -6.23
N ALA A 11 0.31 5.79 -5.06
CA ALA A 11 0.65 5.04 -3.85
C ALA A 11 -0.52 4.16 -3.38
N GLN A 12 -1.74 4.70 -3.38
CA GLN A 12 -2.96 3.96 -3.03
C GLN A 12 -3.25 2.83 -4.02
N ALA A 13 -3.11 3.10 -5.32
CA ALA A 13 -3.28 2.09 -6.38
C ALA A 13 -2.24 0.96 -6.26
N ALA A 14 -0.99 1.30 -5.94
CA ALA A 14 0.05 0.30 -5.71
C ALA A 14 -0.29 -0.62 -4.53
N ILE A 15 -0.78 -0.07 -3.41
CA ILE A 15 -1.23 -0.88 -2.26
C ILE A 15 -2.36 -1.84 -2.67
N GLN A 16 -3.33 -1.37 -3.47
CA GLN A 16 -4.44 -2.22 -3.95
C GLN A 16 -3.94 -3.37 -4.83
N GLN A 17 -2.95 -3.12 -5.70
CA GLN A 17 -2.33 -4.15 -6.52
C GLN A 17 -1.60 -5.19 -5.65
N LEU A 18 -0.87 -4.75 -4.62
CA LEU A 18 -0.17 -5.64 -3.69
C LEU A 18 -1.15 -6.52 -2.91
N TRP A 19 -2.27 -5.96 -2.43
CA TRP A 19 -3.31 -6.77 -1.80
C TRP A 19 -3.92 -7.79 -2.75
N SER A 20 -4.25 -7.38 -3.98
CA SER A 20 -4.79 -8.28 -5.00
C SER A 20 -3.82 -9.43 -5.32
N PHE A 21 -2.52 -9.15 -5.35
CA PHE A 21 -1.49 -10.17 -5.53
C PHE A 21 -1.45 -11.14 -4.35
N LEU A 22 -1.42 -10.64 -3.11
CA LEU A 22 -1.38 -11.45 -1.90
C LEU A 22 -2.60 -12.36 -1.78
N GLU A 23 -3.79 -11.87 -2.10
CA GLU A 23 -5.02 -12.66 -2.10
C GLU A 23 -4.95 -13.84 -3.07
N ARG A 24 -4.42 -13.62 -4.28
CA ARG A 24 -4.22 -14.68 -5.27
C ARG A 24 -3.13 -15.66 -4.83
N ALA A 25 -2.02 -15.16 -4.31
CA ALA A 25 -0.91 -15.99 -3.84
C ALA A 25 -1.35 -16.91 -2.68
N ARG A 26 -2.22 -16.42 -1.79
CA ARG A 26 -2.77 -17.21 -0.67
C ARG A 26 -3.60 -18.41 -1.12
N GLN A 27 -4.23 -18.33 -2.30
CA GLN A 27 -5.04 -19.44 -2.85
C GLN A 27 -4.20 -20.52 -3.53
N THR A 28 -2.97 -20.18 -3.94
CA THR A 28 -2.13 -21.05 -4.77
C THR A 28 -0.95 -21.68 -4.03
N HIS A 29 -0.52 -21.11 -2.90
CA HIS A 29 0.64 -21.57 -2.15
C HIS A 29 0.25 -22.28 -0.86
N ALA A 30 1.07 -23.23 -0.42
CA ALA A 30 0.97 -23.79 0.91
C ALA A 30 1.22 -22.69 1.96
N PRO A 31 0.63 -22.79 3.17
CA PRO A 31 0.73 -21.73 4.18
C PRO A 31 2.16 -21.28 4.50
N VAL A 32 3.11 -22.22 4.61
CA VAL A 32 4.52 -21.92 4.92
C VAL A 32 5.24 -21.19 3.78
N ASP A 33 4.89 -21.51 2.53
CA ASP A 33 5.48 -20.86 1.36
C ASP A 33 4.86 -19.48 1.15
N TYR A 34 3.56 -19.34 1.42
CA TYR A 34 2.87 -18.06 1.40
C TYR A 34 3.43 -17.10 2.45
N GLU A 35 3.70 -17.55 3.67
CA GLU A 35 4.27 -16.70 4.72
C GLU A 35 5.60 -16.07 4.29
N ARG A 36 6.51 -16.90 3.76
CA ARG A 36 7.81 -16.44 3.23
C ARG A 36 7.65 -15.52 2.03
N LEU A 37 6.75 -15.85 1.12
CA LEU A 37 6.49 -15.06 -0.09
C LEU A 37 5.87 -13.71 0.26
N SER A 38 4.91 -13.67 1.18
CA SER A 38 4.12 -12.47 1.50
C SER A 38 4.88 -11.45 2.33
N ALA A 39 5.84 -11.87 3.16
CA ALA A 39 6.62 -11.01 4.06
C ALA A 39 7.15 -9.72 3.39
N PRO A 40 7.90 -9.76 2.26
CA PRO A 40 8.40 -8.54 1.63
C PRO A 40 7.28 -7.62 1.09
N TYR A 41 6.17 -8.18 0.60
CA TYR A 41 5.06 -7.37 0.10
C TYR A 41 4.27 -6.70 1.22
N LEU A 42 4.10 -7.39 2.35
CA LEU A 42 3.47 -6.82 3.55
C LEU A 42 4.30 -5.66 4.11
N LEU A 43 5.63 -5.78 4.12
CA LEU A 43 6.51 -4.69 4.48
C LEU A 43 6.35 -3.49 3.52
N GLN A 44 6.34 -3.74 2.22
CA GLN A 44 6.15 -2.69 1.21
C GLN A 44 4.79 -1.97 1.36
N ILE A 45 3.72 -2.70 1.70
CA ILE A 45 2.41 -2.10 2.01
C ILE A 45 2.53 -1.18 3.22
N GLN A 46 3.17 -1.63 4.29
CA GLN A 46 3.35 -0.84 5.51
C GLN A 46 4.14 0.46 5.24
N GLU A 47 5.26 0.36 4.53
CA GLU A 47 6.07 1.53 4.15
C GLU A 47 5.25 2.53 3.33
N ARG A 48 4.50 2.04 2.34
CA ARG A 48 3.67 2.91 1.49
C ARG A 48 2.52 3.55 2.26
N GLN A 49 1.90 2.83 3.20
CA GLN A 49 0.87 3.38 4.09
C GLN A 49 1.44 4.50 4.98
N LEU A 50 2.66 4.34 5.49
CA LEU A 50 3.34 5.38 6.25
C LEU A 50 3.59 6.64 5.41
N GLU A 51 4.04 6.50 4.16
CA GLU A 51 4.21 7.64 3.26
C GLU A 51 2.89 8.39 3.00
N ILE A 52 1.80 7.64 2.80
CA ILE A 52 0.46 8.21 2.61
C ILE A 52 0.04 9.00 3.85
N LEU A 53 0.19 8.41 5.04
CA LEU A 53 -0.17 9.06 6.30
C LEU A 53 0.65 10.34 6.53
N GLN A 54 1.96 10.28 6.26
CA GLN A 54 2.84 11.46 6.35
C GLN A 54 2.35 12.56 5.40
N TYR A 55 2.09 12.24 4.14
CA TYR A 55 1.58 13.21 3.17
C TYR A 55 0.26 13.84 3.62
N LEU A 56 -0.72 13.01 3.99
CA LEU A 56 -2.04 13.47 4.44
C LEU A 56 -1.98 14.28 5.74
N SER A 57 -0.99 14.05 6.60
CA SER A 57 -0.77 14.84 7.81
C SER A 57 -0.23 16.25 7.55
N THR A 58 0.40 16.47 6.38
CA THR A 58 1.02 17.76 6.02
C THR A 58 0.14 18.65 5.15
N LYS A 59 -0.86 18.08 4.46
CA LYS A 59 -1.84 18.85 3.68
C LYS A 59 -3.19 18.92 4.39
N PRO A 60 -3.71 20.12 4.75
CA PRO A 60 -5.09 20.23 5.19
C PRO A 60 -6.01 19.77 4.05
N ALA A 61 -7.00 18.93 4.36
CA ALA A 61 -8.05 18.57 3.42
C ALA A 61 -8.65 19.87 2.84
N PRO A 62 -8.85 19.99 1.52
CA PRO A 62 -9.45 21.18 0.95
C PRO A 62 -10.80 21.42 1.64
N LEU A 63 -10.92 22.58 2.30
CA LEU A 63 -12.17 23.02 2.89
C LEU A 63 -13.21 23.04 1.75
N ARG A 64 -14.20 22.16 1.84
CA ARG A 64 -15.37 22.22 0.95
C ARG A 64 -16.16 23.45 1.37
N THR A 65 -15.95 24.57 0.67
CA THR A 65 -16.82 25.76 0.69
C THR A 65 -17.97 25.58 -0.27
#